data_AF-A0A377H5A7-F1
#
_entry.id   AF-A0A377H5A7-F1
#
_cell.length_a   1.000
_cell.length_b   1.000
_cell.length_c   1.000
_cell.angle_alpha   90.00
_cell.angle_beta   90.00
_cell.angle_gamma   90.00
#
_symmetry.space_group_name_H-M   'P 1'
#
loop_
_entity.id
_entity.type
_entity.pdbx_description
1 polymer ?
#
loop_
_entity_poly.entity_id
_entity_poly.type
_entity_poly.pdbx_seq_one_letter_code
_entity_poly.pdbx_strand_id
1 'polypeptide(L)'
;MGCEMDYYFDSKTLNFYPAELIDNYSDIDVAKMVKVTEDDFNKIINGDGARAADSDGNPILIPNAPSEFHCWNGTAWALSSEGEAELLAQQRNQIRTQINAKRDACVNGGVYVPEIGKWVDTDEKGRATLVEIKADFDLNGTQEAKRIDV
;
A
#
# COMPACT_ATOMS: atom_id res chain seq x y z
N MET A 1 -33.65 -20.64 32.26
CA MET A 1 -34.06 -19.22 32.18
C MET A 1 -32.75 -18.45 32.16
N GLY A 2 -32.21 -18.18 30.97
CA GLY A 2 -30.99 -17.37 30.87
C GLY A 2 -31.38 -15.95 31.24
N CYS A 3 -30.63 -15.32 32.15
CA CYS A 3 -30.78 -13.89 32.40
C CYS A 3 -30.28 -13.18 31.14
N GLU A 4 -31.19 -12.52 30.44
CA GLU A 4 -30.86 -11.64 29.33
C GLU A 4 -30.14 -10.42 29.92
N MET A 5 -28.92 -10.16 29.46
CA MET A 5 -28.05 -9.12 30.00
C MET A 5 -28.26 -7.80 29.27
N ASP A 6 -28.52 -6.73 30.02
CA ASP A 6 -28.60 -5.38 29.43
C ASP A 6 -27.21 -4.73 29.33
N TYR A 7 -27.03 -3.89 28.31
CA TYR A 7 -25.81 -3.13 28.07
C TYR A 7 -26.11 -1.64 27.91
N TYR A 8 -25.14 -0.79 28.25
CA TYR A 8 -25.12 0.63 27.88
C TYR A 8 -24.13 0.83 26.75
N PHE A 9 -24.58 1.46 25.67
CA PHE A 9 -23.78 1.83 24.52
C PHE A 9 -23.42 3.32 24.57
N ASP A 10 -22.12 3.61 24.49
CA ASP A 10 -21.59 4.97 24.39
C ASP A 10 -21.36 5.34 22.92
N SER A 11 -22.17 6.26 22.40
CA SER A 11 -22.08 6.74 21.02
C SER A 11 -20.79 7.52 20.70
N LYS A 12 -20.05 7.99 21.72
CA LYS A 12 -18.79 8.72 21.52
C LYS A 12 -17.60 7.77 21.40
N THR A 13 -17.53 6.77 22.29
CA THR A 13 -16.41 5.83 22.33
C THR A 13 -16.71 4.54 21.57
N LEU A 14 -17.96 4.33 21.17
CA LEU A 14 -18.45 3.15 20.45
C LEU A 14 -18.23 1.84 21.21
N ASN A 15 -18.28 1.94 22.54
CA ASN A 15 -18.08 0.84 23.49
C ASN A 15 -19.39 0.44 24.16
N PHE A 16 -19.43 -0.81 24.61
CA PHE A 16 -20.54 -1.37 25.39
C PHE A 16 -20.09 -1.64 26.82
N TYR A 17 -20.96 -1.33 27.77
CA TYR A 17 -20.75 -1.53 29.20
C TYR A 17 -21.88 -2.40 29.76
N PRO A 18 -21.58 -3.55 30.40
CA PRO A 18 -22.62 -4.37 31.03
C PRO A 18 -23.34 -3.59 32.12
N ALA A 19 -24.67 -3.59 32.11
CA ALA A 19 -25.47 -2.82 33.06
C ALA A 19 -25.23 -3.24 34.52
N GLU A 20 -24.95 -4.53 34.76
CA GLU A 20 -24.66 -5.07 36.10
C GLU A 20 -23.30 -4.61 36.67
N LEU A 21 -22.37 -4.20 35.80
CA LEU A 21 -21.01 -3.80 36.19
C LEU A 21 -20.83 -2.28 36.13
N ILE A 22 -21.91 -1.53 35.91
CA ILE A 22 -21.83 -0.10 35.63
C ILE A 22 -21.21 0.70 36.78
N ASP A 23 -21.47 0.27 38.02
CA ASP A 23 -20.93 0.89 39.24
C ASP A 23 -19.41 0.74 39.37
N ASN A 24 -18.79 -0.19 38.62
CA ASN A 24 -17.33 -0.36 38.60
C ASN A 24 -16.62 0.70 37.72
N TYR A 25 -17.38 1.50 36.98
CA TYR A 25 -16.86 2.54 36.10
C TYR A 25 -17.19 3.91 36.69
N SER A 26 -16.22 4.56 37.32
CA SER A 26 -16.40 5.88 37.93
C SER A 26 -16.48 7.04 36.93
N ASP A 27 -15.93 6.83 35.73
CA ASP A 27 -15.65 7.90 34.76
C ASP A 27 -16.66 7.92 33.60
N ILE A 28 -17.73 7.13 33.69
CA ILE A 28 -18.75 7.03 32.66
C ILE A 28 -20.01 7.80 33.05
N ASP A 29 -20.63 8.43 32.06
CA ASP A 29 -21.90 9.15 32.22
C ASP A 29 -23.02 8.40 31.50
N VAL A 30 -23.65 7.49 32.23
CA VAL A 30 -24.73 6.63 31.71
C VAL A 30 -25.93 7.42 31.19
N ALA A 31 -26.14 8.65 31.65
CA ALA A 31 -27.24 9.49 31.17
C ALA A 31 -27.06 9.94 29.72
N LYS A 32 -25.84 9.84 29.18
CA LYS A 32 -25.51 10.11 27.77
C LYS A 32 -25.47 8.85 26.90
N MET A 33 -25.72 7.68 27.49
CA MET A 33 -25.63 6.38 26.83
C MET A 33 -27.02 5.83 26.51
N VAL A 34 -27.07 4.96 25.50
CA VAL A 34 -28.29 4.25 25.12
C VAL A 34 -28.28 2.86 25.74
N LYS A 35 -29.35 2.50 26.44
CA LYS A 35 -29.52 1.14 26.96
C LYS A 35 -29.99 0.21 25.84
N VAL A 36 -29.33 -0.92 25.67
CA VAL A 36 -29.56 -1.90 24.60
C VAL A 36 -29.59 -3.33 25.15
N THR A 37 -30.18 -4.24 24.37
CA THR A 37 -30.37 -5.65 24.74
C THR A 37 -29.11 -6.48 24.49
N GLU A 38 -29.05 -7.68 25.07
CA GLU A 38 -28.00 -8.67 24.79
C GLU A 38 -27.96 -9.08 23.32
N ASP A 39 -29.13 -9.20 22.68
CA ASP A 39 -29.24 -9.54 21.26
C ASP A 39 -28.63 -8.43 20.37
N ASP A 40 -28.89 -7.16 20.67
CA ASP A 40 -28.28 -6.03 19.96
C ASP A 40 -26.77 -6.01 20.16
N PHE A 41 -26.31 -6.20 21.39
CA PHE A 41 -24.88 -6.32 21.70
C PHE A 41 -24.23 -7.44 20.88
N ASN A 42 -24.82 -8.64 20.89
CA ASN A 42 -24.30 -9.80 20.17
C ASN A 42 -24.29 -9.59 18.66
N LYS A 43 -25.33 -8.96 18.11
CA LYS A 43 -25.42 -8.63 16.68
C LYS A 43 -24.30 -7.69 16.26
N ILE A 44 -23.95 -6.70 17.09
CA ILE A 44 -22.92 -5.71 16.78
C ILE A 44 -21.52 -6.27 17.01
N ILE A 45 -21.30 -7.03 18.09
CA ILE A 45 -19.98 -7.58 18.43
C ILE A 45 -19.58 -8.75 17.52
N ASN A 46 -20.53 -9.61 17.15
CA ASN A 46 -20.27 -10.76 16.29
C ASN A 46 -20.51 -10.45 14.79
N GLY A 47 -20.94 -9.22 14.48
CA GLY A 47 -21.18 -8.79 13.11
C GLY A 47 -19.89 -8.50 12.34
N ASP A 48 -19.91 -8.72 11.02
CA ASP A 48 -18.82 -8.32 10.14
C ASP A 48 -18.99 -6.84 9.72
N GLY A 49 -18.27 -5.96 10.42
CA GLY A 49 -18.29 -4.53 10.15
C GLY A 49 -17.66 -3.71 11.27
N ALA A 50 -17.58 -2.40 11.06
CA ALA A 50 -17.16 -1.46 12.07
C ALA A 50 -18.37 -0.99 12.90
N ARG A 51 -18.16 -0.76 14.19
CA ARG A 51 -19.18 -0.20 15.08
C ARG A 51 -19.35 1.29 14.78
N ALA A 52 -20.58 1.78 14.78
CA ALA A 52 -20.92 3.19 14.69
C ALA A 52 -22.19 3.48 15.50
N ALA A 53 -22.53 4.77 15.64
CA ALA A 53 -23.78 5.22 16.22
C ALA A 53 -24.65 5.90 15.14
N ASP A 54 -25.96 5.65 15.16
CA ASP A 54 -26.91 6.39 14.33
C ASP A 54 -27.19 7.80 14.91
N SER A 55 -28.09 8.55 14.26
CA SER A 55 -28.48 9.89 14.71
C SER A 55 -29.17 9.92 16.07
N ASP A 56 -29.76 8.79 16.48
CA ASP A 56 -30.48 8.63 17.75
C ASP A 56 -29.54 8.08 18.85
N GLY A 57 -28.29 7.76 18.50
CA GLY A 57 -27.28 7.23 19.40
C GLY A 57 -27.30 5.72 19.54
N ASN A 58 -28.11 5.00 18.78
CA ASN A 58 -28.16 3.54 18.82
C ASN A 58 -26.96 2.93 18.12
N PRO A 59 -26.47 1.77 18.58
CA PRO A 59 -25.39 1.07 17.92
C PRO A 59 -25.84 0.50 16.57
N ILE A 60 -25.05 0.77 15.54
CA ILE A 60 -25.23 0.22 14.20
C ILE A 60 -23.92 -0.40 13.71
N LEU A 61 -24.04 -1.35 12.79
CA LEU A 61 -22.91 -1.95 12.09
C LEU A 61 -22.78 -1.31 10.72
N ILE A 62 -21.63 -0.72 10.43
CA ILE A 62 -21.29 -0.15 9.12
C ILE A 62 -20.24 -1.02 8.44
N PRO A 63 -20.07 -0.94 7.10
CA PRO A 63 -19.01 -1.68 6.41
C PRO A 63 -17.63 -1.35 6.97
N ASN A 64 -16.70 -2.31 6.95
CA ASN A 64 -15.32 -2.07 7.39
C ASN A 64 -14.64 -0.96 6.56
N ALA A 65 -13.74 -0.22 7.20
CA ALA A 65 -12.95 0.81 6.54
C ALA A 65 -12.05 0.18 5.45
N PRO A 66 -12.01 0.75 4.23
CA PRO A 66 -11.12 0.25 3.18
C PRO A 66 -9.63 0.36 3.52
N SER A 67 -9.27 1.39 4.30
CA SER A 67 -7.93 1.59 4.86
C SER A 67 -7.97 2.50 6.08
N GLU A 68 -6.86 2.59 6.81
CA GLU A 68 -6.67 3.47 7.96
C GLU A 68 -6.85 4.98 7.64
N PHE A 69 -6.76 5.34 6.37
CA PHE A 69 -6.91 6.73 5.90
C PHE A 69 -8.37 7.11 5.63
N HIS A 70 -9.30 6.16 5.73
CA HIS A 70 -10.71 6.43 5.51
C HIS A 70 -11.41 6.79 6.83
N CYS A 71 -12.10 7.92 6.84
CA CYS A 71 -13.01 8.33 7.90
C CYS A 71 -14.47 8.16 7.45
N TRP A 72 -15.35 7.74 8.37
CA TRP A 72 -16.77 7.62 8.08
C TRP A 72 -17.41 9.01 8.07
N ASN A 73 -18.06 9.39 6.97
CA ASN A 73 -18.71 10.70 6.85
C ASN A 73 -20.19 10.70 7.27
N GLY A 74 -20.69 9.60 7.83
CA GLY A 74 -22.10 9.38 8.15
C GLY A 74 -22.87 8.56 7.09
N THR A 75 -22.37 8.49 5.86
CA THR A 75 -23.00 7.74 4.75
C THR A 75 -22.06 6.79 4.03
N ALA A 76 -20.78 7.15 3.91
CA ALA A 76 -19.76 6.40 3.22
C ALA A 76 -18.38 6.67 3.81
N TRP A 77 -17.44 5.77 3.53
CA TRP A 77 -16.02 5.98 3.81
C TRP A 77 -15.46 7.06 2.87
N ALA A 78 -14.94 8.13 3.46
CA ALA A 78 -14.27 9.22 2.76
C ALA A 78 -12.79 9.22 3.14
N LEU A 79 -11.90 9.51 2.19
CA LEU A 79 -10.48 9.66 2.49
C LEU A 79 -10.28 10.96 3.29
N SER A 80 -9.55 10.90 4.40
CA SER A 80 -9.19 12.11 5.14
C SER A 80 -8.19 12.93 4.33
N SER A 81 -8.24 14.26 4.46
CA SER A 81 -7.28 15.16 3.78
C SER A 81 -5.84 14.90 4.22
N GLU A 82 -5.64 14.49 5.46
CA GLU A 82 -4.32 14.11 6.00
C GLU A 82 -3.85 12.77 5.43
N GLY A 83 -4.76 11.79 5.33
CA GLY A 83 -4.48 10.47 4.76
C GLY A 83 -4.21 10.50 3.25
N GLU A 84 -4.76 11.47 2.53
CA GLU A 84 -4.48 11.65 1.10
C GLU A 84 -2.99 11.95 0.84
N ALA A 85 -2.41 12.89 1.59
CA ALA A 85 -1.01 13.28 1.42
C ALA A 85 -0.06 12.12 1.76
N GLU A 86 -0.37 11.39 2.83
CA GLU A 86 0.43 10.25 3.26
C GLU A 86 0.34 9.07 2.28
N LEU A 87 -0.87 8.69 1.88
CA LEU A 87 -1.10 7.62 0.90
C LEU A 87 -0.41 7.95 -0.44
N LEU A 88 -0.50 9.20 -0.89
CA LEU A 88 0.17 9.67 -2.11
C LEU A 88 1.69 9.62 -1.96
N ALA A 89 2.24 9.97 -0.80
CA ALA A 89 3.68 9.88 -0.53
C ALA A 89 4.16 8.42 -0.54
N GLN A 90 3.39 7.51 0.08
CA GLN A 90 3.70 6.07 0.08
C GLN A 90 3.69 5.50 -1.35
N GLN A 91 2.65 5.81 -2.14
CA GLN A 91 2.55 5.37 -3.53
C GLN A 91 3.71 5.91 -4.37
N ARG A 92 4.04 7.20 -4.23
CA ARG A 92 5.19 7.82 -4.94
C ARG A 92 6.51 7.15 -4.58
N ASN A 93 6.72 6.83 -3.31
CA ASN A 93 7.91 6.12 -2.85
C ASN A 93 8.01 4.71 -3.42
N GLN A 94 6.90 3.95 -3.45
CA GLN A 94 6.87 2.63 -4.09
C GLN A 94 7.24 2.71 -5.58
N ILE A 95 6.63 3.63 -6.34
CA ILE A 95 6.94 3.81 -7.76
C ILE A 95 8.39 4.25 -7.95
N ARG A 96 8.90 5.17 -7.13
CA ARG A 96 10.30 5.60 -7.19
C ARG A 96 11.26 4.43 -6.95
N THR A 97 10.98 3.59 -5.98
CA THR A 97 11.77 2.39 -5.70
C THR A 97 11.75 1.42 -6.89
N GLN A 98 10.59 1.18 -7.50
CA GLN A 98 10.49 0.34 -8.70
C GLN A 98 11.25 0.93 -9.90
N ILE A 99 11.18 2.24 -10.11
CA ILE A 99 11.93 2.93 -11.16
C ILE A 99 13.44 2.79 -10.93
N ASN A 100 13.91 3.00 -9.71
CA ASN A 100 15.32 2.86 -9.37
C ASN A 100 15.78 1.41 -9.57
N ALA A 101 15.03 0.43 -9.10
CA ALA A 101 15.35 -0.98 -9.32
C ALA A 101 15.42 -1.33 -10.81
N LYS A 102 14.48 -0.83 -11.61
CA LYS A 102 14.50 -1.02 -13.07
C LYS A 102 15.69 -0.31 -13.72
N ARG A 103 16.02 0.89 -13.26
CA ARG A 103 17.20 1.63 -13.72
C ARG A 103 18.47 0.88 -13.40
N ASP A 104 18.64 0.39 -12.17
CA ASP A 104 19.84 -0.36 -11.77
C ASP A 104 19.97 -1.67 -12.55
N ALA A 105 18.84 -2.33 -12.85
CA ALA A 105 18.81 -3.47 -13.75
C ALA A 105 19.24 -3.12 -15.19
N CYS A 106 18.88 -1.93 -15.69
CA CYS A 106 19.17 -1.49 -17.06
C CYS A 106 20.52 -0.76 -17.25
N VAL A 107 21.02 -0.04 -16.24
CA VAL A 107 22.23 0.81 -16.32
C VAL A 107 23.53 -0.01 -16.27
N ASN A 108 23.46 -1.31 -15.97
CA ASN A 108 24.58 -2.24 -16.15
C ASN A 108 24.89 -2.58 -17.63
N GLY A 109 24.41 -1.81 -18.62
CA GLY A 109 24.71 -2.01 -20.04
C GLY A 109 25.14 -0.73 -20.75
N GLY A 110 26.45 -0.51 -20.92
CA GLY A 110 26.99 0.45 -21.90
C GLY A 110 28.34 1.11 -21.56
N VAL A 111 29.35 0.96 -22.42
CA VAL A 111 30.59 1.77 -22.47
C VAL A 111 30.74 2.40 -23.86
N TYR A 112 31.05 3.70 -23.93
CA TYR A 112 31.38 4.36 -25.19
C TYR A 112 32.86 4.16 -25.56
N VAL A 113 33.15 3.71 -26.79
CA VAL A 113 34.50 3.44 -27.28
C VAL A 113 34.88 4.45 -28.38
N PRO A 114 35.79 5.41 -28.10
CA PRO A 114 36.18 6.47 -29.03
C PRO A 114 36.82 5.98 -30.33
N GLU A 115 37.59 4.89 -30.28
CA GLU A 115 38.36 4.34 -31.40
C GLU A 115 37.47 3.80 -32.53
N ILE A 116 36.23 3.42 -32.22
CA ILE A 116 35.22 2.98 -33.19
C ILE A 116 34.03 3.95 -33.29
N GLY A 117 34.03 5.01 -32.48
CA GLY A 117 32.98 6.03 -32.45
C GLY A 117 31.58 5.52 -32.11
N LYS A 118 31.45 4.48 -31.25
CA LYS A 118 30.17 3.81 -30.97
C LYS A 118 29.97 3.52 -29.47
N TRP A 119 28.70 3.47 -29.05
CA TRP A 119 28.27 2.94 -27.74
C TRP A 119 28.20 1.41 -27.80
N VAL A 120 28.71 0.74 -26.76
CA VAL A 120 28.78 -0.72 -26.67
C VAL A 120 28.10 -1.18 -25.39
N ASP A 121 26.95 -1.85 -25.49
CA ASP A 121 26.22 -2.39 -24.34
C ASP A 121 27.05 -3.44 -23.59
N THR A 122 27.12 -3.36 -22.26
CA THR A 122 27.84 -4.33 -21.40
C THR A 122 27.04 -5.60 -21.09
N ASP A 123 25.81 -5.70 -21.60
CA ASP A 123 24.96 -6.88 -21.41
C ASP A 123 25.37 -8.05 -22.34
N GLU A 124 24.88 -9.26 -22.04
CA GLU A 124 25.22 -10.50 -22.76
C GLU A 124 24.88 -10.43 -24.26
N LYS A 125 23.91 -9.58 -24.66
CA LYS A 125 23.54 -9.35 -26.06
C LYS A 125 24.52 -8.42 -26.77
N GLY A 126 25.04 -7.38 -26.11
CA GLY A 126 26.09 -6.51 -26.65
C GLY A 126 27.42 -7.25 -26.89
N ARG A 127 27.72 -8.27 -26.08
CA ARG A 127 28.91 -9.12 -26.25
C ARG A 127 28.92 -9.92 -27.56
N ALA A 128 27.76 -10.38 -28.05
CA ALA A 128 27.68 -11.10 -29.32
C ALA A 128 28.15 -10.24 -30.50
N THR A 129 27.76 -8.97 -30.51
CA THR A 129 28.15 -8.00 -31.55
C THR A 129 29.66 -7.71 -31.52
N LEU A 130 30.28 -7.66 -30.33
CA LEU A 130 31.73 -7.49 -30.19
C LEU A 130 32.51 -8.70 -30.72
N VAL A 131 32.01 -9.93 -30.53
CA VAL A 131 32.66 -11.15 -31.02
C VAL A 131 32.63 -11.20 -32.56
N GLU A 132 31.52 -10.80 -33.18
CA GLU A 132 31.42 -10.69 -34.64
C GLU A 132 32.41 -9.65 -35.20
N ILE A 133 32.48 -8.46 -34.59
CA ILE A 133 33.43 -7.42 -35.00
C ILE A 133 34.89 -7.90 -34.85
N LYS A 134 35.19 -8.66 -33.79
CA LYS A 134 36.53 -9.24 -33.59
C LYS A 134 36.84 -10.30 -34.65
N ALA A 135 35.89 -11.16 -34.99
CA ALA A 135 36.07 -12.17 -36.03
C ALA A 135 36.33 -11.52 -37.40
N ASP A 136 35.59 -10.48 -37.76
CA ASP A 136 35.82 -9.74 -39.00
C ASP A 136 37.20 -9.04 -39.03
N PHE A 137 37.64 -8.47 -37.90
CA PHE A 137 38.96 -7.87 -37.81
C PHE A 137 40.09 -8.91 -37.93
N ASP A 138 39.92 -10.10 -37.35
CA ASP A 138 40.90 -11.18 -37.46
C ASP A 138 40.95 -11.80 -38.85
N LEU A 139 39.82 -11.81 -39.58
CA LEU A 139 39.74 -12.33 -40.95
C LEU A 139 40.22 -11.32 -42.00
N ASN A 140 39.96 -10.02 -41.81
CA ASN A 140 40.21 -8.98 -42.82
C ASN A 140 41.38 -8.04 -42.48
N GLY A 141 41.83 -8.00 -41.22
CA GLY A 141 42.85 -7.05 -40.74
C GLY A 141 44.26 -7.24 -41.29
N THR A 142 44.54 -8.36 -41.98
CA THR A 142 45.85 -8.62 -42.59
C THR A 142 45.92 -8.34 -44.10
N GLN A 143 44.81 -8.03 -44.77
CA GLN A 143 44.80 -7.87 -46.24
C GLN A 143 45.21 -6.47 -46.73
N GLU A 144 45.04 -5.43 -45.92
CA GLU A 144 45.35 -4.04 -46.35
C GLU A 144 46.83 -3.67 -46.20
N ALA A 145 47.67 -4.51 -45.57
CA ALA A 145 49.09 -4.21 -45.31
C ALA A 145 50.07 -4.70 -46.40
N LYS A 146 49.59 -5.32 -47.49
CA LYS A 146 50.44 -5.75 -48.62
C LYS A 146 49.85 -5.32 -49.96
N ARG A 147 49.90 -4.02 -50.24
CA ARG A 147 49.93 -3.54 -51.62
C ARG A 147 50.79 -2.28 -51.72
N ILE A 148 52.09 -2.47 -51.53
CA ILE A 148 53.11 -1.61 -52.13
C ILE A 148 53.60 -2.40 -53.34
N ASP A 149 53.17 -2.02 -54.53
CA ASP A 149 53.82 -2.45 -55.77
C ASP A 149 53.97 -1.23 -56.67
N VAL A 150 55.24 -0.80 -56.77
CA VAL A 150 56.00 -0.23 -57.91
C VAL A 150 55.27 0.71 -58.88
#